data_AF-A0A1I0Q2P7-F1
#
_entry.id   AF-A0A1I0Q2P7-F1
#
_cell.length_a   1.000
_cell.length_b   1.000
_cell.length_c   1.000
_cell.angle_alpha   90.00
_cell.angle_beta   90.00
_cell.angle_gamma   90.00
#
_symmetry.space_group_name_H-M   'P 1'
#
loop_
_entity.id
_entity.type
_entity.pdbx_description
1 polymer ?
#
loop_
_entity_poly.entity_id
_entity_poly.type
_entity_poly.pdbx_seq_one_letter_code
_entity_poly.pdbx_strand_id
1 'polypeptide(L)'
;MDKLRRFNNEETDKVNIYESTIIRMSNDSDHNIVFVVDWLEGDNIKIVFKDVSDVIYDLKRNSAYEKEQIGKLEIRGFSYERKDGLYIVQFNFDTELFGVIRITCKSFAFFVPSEPITIGGNDKMIL
;
A
#
# COMPACT_ATOMS: atom_id res chain seq x y z
N MET A 1 19.23 15.13 -6.18
CA MET A 1 18.09 14.53 -5.45
C MET A 1 16.87 14.83 -6.30
N ASP A 2 16.41 13.84 -7.05
CA ASP A 2 15.19 14.02 -7.83
C ASP A 2 14.02 14.26 -6.90
N LYS A 3 13.22 15.26 -7.23
CA LYS A 3 12.14 15.76 -6.39
C LYS A 3 10.99 14.75 -6.47
N LEU A 4 10.71 14.05 -5.37
CA LEU A 4 9.57 13.13 -5.30
C LEU A 4 8.27 13.88 -5.67
N ARG A 5 7.53 13.31 -6.61
CA ARG A 5 6.18 13.74 -6.97
C ARG A 5 5.17 13.16 -6.00
N ARG A 6 4.16 13.96 -5.66
CA ARG A 6 3.10 13.59 -4.73
C ARG A 6 1.79 13.40 -5.48
N PHE A 7 1.15 12.25 -5.28
CA PHE A 7 -0.18 11.92 -5.77
C PHE A 7 -1.09 11.70 -4.56
N ASN A 8 -2.20 12.43 -4.45
CA ASN A 8 -3.11 12.35 -3.31
C ASN A 8 -4.40 11.62 -3.66
N ASN A 9 -4.90 10.80 -2.73
CA ASN A 9 -6.21 10.14 -2.84
C ASN A 9 -6.44 9.56 -4.24
N GLU A 10 -7.41 10.05 -5.00
CA GLU A 10 -7.73 9.57 -6.34
C GLU A 10 -6.62 9.78 -7.38
N GLU A 11 -5.72 10.75 -7.17
CA GLU A 11 -4.56 10.92 -8.05
C GLU A 11 -3.62 9.70 -8.02
N THR A 12 -3.68 8.87 -6.97
CA THR A 12 -2.86 7.66 -6.87
C THR A 12 -3.27 6.61 -7.90
N ASP A 13 -4.43 6.74 -8.56
CA ASP A 13 -4.81 5.88 -9.70
C ASP A 13 -3.82 5.91 -10.85
N LYS A 14 -2.95 6.92 -10.88
CA LYS A 14 -1.89 7.04 -11.87
C LYS A 14 -0.69 6.15 -11.53
N VAL A 15 -0.51 5.72 -10.29
CA VAL A 15 0.68 5.02 -9.80
C VAL A 15 0.42 3.53 -9.69
N ASN A 16 1.19 2.73 -10.42
CA ASN A 16 1.14 1.29 -10.32
C ASN A 16 2.05 0.77 -9.20
N ILE A 17 1.49 0.07 -8.23
CA ILE A 17 2.21 -0.59 -7.14
C ILE A 17 2.00 -2.11 -7.11
N TYR A 18 1.42 -2.68 -8.17
CA TYR A 18 1.32 -4.13 -8.34
C TYR A 18 2.73 -4.74 -8.38
N GLU A 19 2.89 -5.89 -7.73
CA GLU A 19 4.17 -6.61 -7.57
C GLU A 19 5.26 -5.84 -6.81
N SER A 20 4.92 -4.70 -6.21
CA SER A 20 5.82 -3.98 -5.32
C SER A 20 5.75 -4.54 -3.91
N THR A 21 6.81 -4.42 -3.11
CA THR A 21 6.87 -5.05 -1.79
C THR A 21 6.84 -4.01 -0.67
N ILE A 22 5.96 -4.18 0.32
CA ILE A 22 6.02 -3.38 1.55
C ILE A 22 7.20 -3.89 2.39
N ILE A 23 8.25 -3.06 2.49
CA ILE A 23 9.48 -3.41 3.21
C ILE A 23 9.56 -2.79 4.61
N ARG A 24 8.75 -1.76 4.88
CA ARG A 24 8.67 -1.15 6.21
C ARG A 24 7.33 -0.49 6.43
N MET A 25 6.82 -0.63 7.66
CA MET A 25 5.65 0.08 8.16
C MET A 25 6.07 0.84 9.42
N SER A 26 5.68 2.10 9.53
CA SER A 26 5.96 2.94 10.70
C SER A 26 4.79 3.86 10.99
N ASN A 27 4.56 4.12 12.28
CA ASN A 27 3.53 5.05 12.73
C ASN A 27 4.21 6.26 13.36
N ASP A 28 3.65 7.45 13.17
CA ASP A 28 4.06 8.64 13.91
C ASP A 28 3.10 8.96 15.07
N SER A 29 3.43 9.99 15.85
CA SER A 29 2.64 10.43 17.00
C SER A 29 1.28 11.04 16.64
N ASP A 30 1.06 11.38 15.37
CA ASP A 30 -0.11 12.13 14.90
C ASP A 30 -1.12 11.21 14.20
N HIS A 31 -1.13 9.93 14.57
CA HIS A 31 -1.96 8.90 13.94
C HIS A 31 -1.75 8.78 12.43
N ASN A 32 -0.55 9.06 11.93
CA ASN A 32 -0.21 8.77 10.55
C ASN A 32 0.48 7.41 10.45
N ILE A 33 0.23 6.74 9.34
CA ILE A 33 0.92 5.50 9.00
C ILE A 33 1.71 5.75 7.73
N VAL A 34 2.96 5.28 7.71
CA VAL A 34 3.85 5.39 6.57
C VAL A 34 4.32 4.01 6.18
N PHE A 35 4.05 3.63 4.93
CA PHE A 35 4.65 2.48 4.29
C PHE A 35 5.84 2.93 3.44
N VAL A 36 6.93 2.17 3.53
CA VAL A 36 8.01 2.20 2.54
C VAL A 36 7.83 0.97 1.68
N VAL A 37 7.73 1.22 0.37
CA VAL A 37 7.50 0.20 -0.64
C VAL A 37 8.71 0.15 -1.55
N ASP A 38 9.30 -1.05 -1.67
CA ASP A 38 10.26 -1.38 -2.72
C ASP A 38 9.46 -1.47 -4.03
N TRP A 39 9.57 -0.43 -4.83
CA TRP A 39 8.77 -0.23 -6.03
C TRP A 39 9.43 -0.98 -7.19
N LEU A 40 8.64 -1.75 -7.94
CA LEU A 40 9.14 -2.61 -9.03
C LEU A 40 10.03 -1.87 -10.04
N GLU A 41 9.84 -0.56 -10.20
CA GLU A 41 10.62 0.31 -11.09
C GLU A 41 12.05 0.60 -10.59
N GLY A 42 12.45 0.09 -9.43
CA GLY A 42 13.84 0.14 -8.92
C GLY A 42 14.11 1.22 -7.88
N ASP A 43 13.07 1.77 -7.25
CA ASP A 43 13.16 2.85 -6.26
C ASP A 43 12.35 2.55 -5.00
N ASN A 44 12.69 3.21 -3.88
CA ASN A 44 11.87 3.16 -2.67
C ASN A 44 10.86 4.32 -2.65
N ILE A 45 9.57 3.99 -2.69
CA ILE A 45 8.49 4.97 -2.60
C ILE A 45 7.89 5.00 -1.20
N LYS A 46 7.18 6.09 -0.88
CA LYS A 46 6.45 6.22 0.39
C LYS A 46 4.96 6.33 0.13
N ILE A 47 4.19 5.59 0.91
CA ILE A 47 2.73 5.75 1.00
C ILE A 47 2.44 6.28 2.40
N VAL A 48 1.75 7.41 2.49
CA VAL A 48 1.43 8.08 3.75
C VAL A 48 -0.08 8.14 3.92
N PHE A 49 -0.57 7.65 5.04
CA PHE A 49 -1.97 7.73 5.47
C PHE A 49 -2.06 8.74 6.61
N LYS A 50 -3.04 9.65 6.55
CA LYS A 50 -3.22 10.70 7.54
C LYS A 50 -4.56 10.61 8.26
N ASP A 51 -4.53 10.99 9.53
CA ASP A 51 -5.67 10.90 10.45
C ASP A 51 -6.26 9.47 10.41
N VAL A 52 -5.42 8.48 10.70
CA VAL A 52 -5.82 7.07 10.69
C VAL A 52 -6.71 6.78 11.89
N SER A 53 -7.87 6.20 11.62
CA SER A 53 -8.88 5.86 12.62
C SER A 53 -8.97 4.37 12.91
N ASP A 54 -8.61 3.51 11.95
CA ASP A 54 -8.63 2.06 12.10
C ASP A 54 -7.62 1.39 11.16
N VAL A 55 -7.09 0.24 11.58
CA VAL A 55 -6.19 -0.60 10.79
C VAL A 55 -6.49 -2.07 11.05
N ILE A 56 -6.74 -2.81 9.97
CA ILE A 56 -7.00 -4.25 10.00
C ILE A 56 -5.85 -4.96 9.29
N TYR A 57 -5.22 -5.91 10.00
CA TYR A 57 -4.27 -6.85 9.44
C TYR A 57 -4.90 -8.25 9.46
N ASP A 58 -5.41 -8.71 8.33
CA ASP A 58 -5.89 -10.10 8.17
C ASP A 58 -4.96 -10.82 7.21
N LEU A 59 -3.82 -11.24 7.74
CA LEU A 59 -2.75 -11.89 7.00
C LEU A 59 -2.58 -13.32 7.50
N LYS A 60 -2.55 -14.26 6.56
CA LYS A 60 -2.31 -15.68 6.80
C LYS A 60 -1.08 -16.11 6.03
N ARG A 61 -0.30 -17.00 6.65
CA ARG A 61 0.86 -17.58 5.98
C ARG A 61 0.40 -18.71 5.07
N ASN A 62 0.85 -18.70 3.83
CA ASN A 62 0.59 -19.81 2.93
C ASN A 62 1.44 -21.01 3.37
N SER A 63 0.77 -22.11 3.75
CA SER A 63 1.40 -23.31 4.31
C SER A 63 2.35 -24.03 3.35
N ALA A 64 2.34 -23.68 2.06
CA ALA A 64 3.26 -24.19 1.05
C ALA A 64 4.69 -23.63 1.17
N TYR A 65 4.89 -22.52 1.89
CA TYR A 65 6.21 -21.91 2.08
C TYR A 65 6.81 -22.34 3.43
N GLU A 66 7.81 -23.21 3.41
CA GLU A 66 8.40 -23.81 4.61
C GLU A 66 9.25 -22.82 5.45
N LYS A 67 8.83 -22.71 6.72
CA LYS A 67 9.56 -22.60 8.01
C LYS A 67 10.66 -21.57 8.31
N GLU A 68 11.32 -20.87 7.37
CA GLU A 68 12.47 -20.02 7.79
C GLU A 68 12.48 -18.55 7.32
N GLN A 69 11.58 -18.13 6.42
CA GLN A 69 11.55 -16.74 5.94
C GLN A 69 10.27 -16.01 6.38
N ILE A 70 10.41 -14.85 7.05
CA ILE A 70 9.28 -13.95 7.28
C ILE A 70 8.74 -13.56 5.91
N GLY A 71 7.47 -13.87 5.66
CA GLY A 71 6.92 -13.80 4.31
C GLY A 71 6.99 -12.39 3.71
N LYS A 72 7.23 -12.27 2.41
CA LYS A 72 7.18 -10.96 1.72
C LYS A 72 5.74 -10.44 1.61
N LEU A 73 5.55 -9.16 1.91
CA LEU A 73 4.29 -8.43 1.68
C LEU A 73 4.28 -7.85 0.26
N GLU A 74 4.25 -8.75 -0.73
CA GLU A 74 4.15 -8.36 -2.14
C GLU A 74 2.70 -7.98 -2.49
N ILE A 75 2.53 -6.74 -2.94
CA ILE A 75 1.23 -6.13 -3.21
C ILE A 75 0.67 -6.73 -4.50
N ARG A 76 -0.51 -7.31 -4.40
CA ARG A 76 -1.23 -7.96 -5.50
C ARG A 76 -2.50 -7.26 -5.91
N GLY A 77 -2.94 -6.34 -5.06
CA GLY A 77 -4.00 -5.41 -5.39
C GLY A 77 -3.96 -4.23 -4.45
N PHE A 78 -4.26 -3.07 -4.99
CA PHE A 78 -4.52 -1.86 -4.22
C PHE A 78 -5.88 -1.31 -4.61
N SER A 79 -6.67 -0.89 -3.63
CA SER A 79 -7.98 -0.31 -3.87
C SER A 79 -8.35 0.63 -2.74
N TYR A 80 -9.29 1.53 -2.99
CA TYR A 80 -9.88 2.35 -1.94
C TYR A 80 -11.33 2.67 -2.24
N GLU A 81 -12.10 2.93 -1.19
CA GLU A 81 -13.47 3.45 -1.25
C GLU A 81 -13.53 4.70 -0.39
N ARG A 82 -14.26 5.71 -0.88
CA ARG A 82 -14.58 6.89 -0.08
C ARG A 82 -15.97 6.76 0.52
N LYS A 83 -16.06 6.70 1.85
CA LYS A 83 -17.33 6.55 2.58
C LYS A 83 -17.34 7.46 3.81
N ASP A 84 -18.45 8.18 4.00
CA ASP A 84 -18.68 9.07 5.15
C ASP A 84 -17.54 10.07 5.41
N GLY A 85 -16.91 10.57 4.34
CA GLY A 85 -15.79 11.53 4.42
C GLY A 85 -14.43 10.92 4.76
N LEU A 86 -14.34 9.59 4.86
CA LEU A 86 -13.12 8.83 5.07
C LEU A 86 -12.79 7.99 3.83
N TYR A 87 -11.54 7.55 3.75
CA TYR A 87 -11.08 6.53 2.82
C TYR A 87 -10.84 5.23 3.56
N ILE A 88 -11.33 4.14 2.97
CA ILE A 88 -10.98 2.77 3.34
C ILE A 88 -10.02 2.29 2.25
N VAL A 89 -8.73 2.26 2.57
CA VAL A 89 -7.67 1.83 1.65
C VAL A 89 -7.32 0.37 1.95
N GLN A 90 -7.20 -0.46 0.91
CA GLN A 90 -6.94 -1.89 1.04
C GLN A 90 -5.79 -2.31 0.13
N PHE A 91 -4.87 -3.10 0.70
CA PHE A 91 -3.83 -3.84 0.00
C PHE A 91 -4.13 -5.32 0.10
N ASN A 92 -4.06 -6.03 -1.02
CA ASN A 92 -4.22 -7.47 -1.10
C ASN A 92 -2.85 -8.14 -1.29
N PHE A 93 -2.67 -9.31 -0.69
CA PHE A 93 -1.48 -10.14 -0.77
C PHE A 93 -1.92 -11.58 -1.10
N ASP A 94 -1.18 -12.29 -1.96
CA ASP A 94 -1.52 -13.66 -2.37
C ASP A 94 -0.31 -14.62 -2.46
N THR A 95 0.87 -14.19 -1.99
CA THR A 95 2.13 -14.94 -2.14
C THR A 95 2.45 -15.76 -0.89
N GLU A 96 3.56 -15.43 -0.21
CA GLU A 96 3.99 -16.08 1.04
C GLU A 96 3.06 -15.74 2.20
N LEU A 97 2.58 -14.49 2.21
CA LEU A 97 1.48 -14.01 3.02
C LEU A 97 0.29 -13.75 2.10
N PHE A 98 -0.87 -14.33 2.43
CA PHE A 98 -2.12 -14.07 1.74
C PHE A 98 -3.12 -13.39 2.67
N GLY A 99 -3.95 -12.52 2.11
CA GLY A 99 -4.95 -11.76 2.86
C GLY A 99 -4.86 -10.27 2.58
N VAL A 100 -5.21 -9.44 3.56
CA VAL A 100 -5.35 -7.99 3.37
C VAL A 100 -4.77 -7.16 4.51
N ILE A 101 -4.30 -5.96 4.15
CA ILE A 101 -4.12 -4.85 5.07
C ILE A 101 -5.11 -3.77 4.67
N ARG A 102 -5.96 -3.35 5.60
CA ARG A 102 -6.95 -2.30 5.39
C ARG A 102 -6.73 -1.15 6.36
N ILE A 103 -6.75 0.08 5.86
CA ILE A 103 -6.50 1.31 6.61
C ILE A 103 -7.67 2.27 6.39
N THR A 104 -8.30 2.71 7.47
CA THR A 104 -9.34 3.75 7.43
C THR A 104 -8.74 5.09 7.84
N CYS A 105 -8.70 6.05 6.92
CA CYS A 105 -8.02 7.33 7.10
C CYS A 105 -8.75 8.50 6.44
N LYS A 106 -8.43 9.74 6.80
CA LYS A 106 -9.03 10.92 6.14
C LYS A 106 -8.43 11.23 4.77
N SER A 107 -7.15 10.91 4.58
CA SER A 107 -6.47 11.09 3.30
C SER A 107 -5.23 10.21 3.20
N PHE A 108 -4.78 9.94 1.98
CA PHE A 108 -3.55 9.23 1.72
C PHE A 108 -2.79 9.83 0.53
N ALA A 109 -1.48 9.59 0.46
CA ALA A 109 -0.63 10.11 -0.60
C ALA A 109 0.55 9.20 -0.93
N PHE A 110 0.88 9.11 -2.21
CA PHE A 110 2.03 8.37 -2.73
C PHE A 110 3.12 9.38 -3.11
N PHE A 111 4.35 9.10 -2.69
CA PHE A 111 5.54 9.88 -3.00
C PHE A 111 6.47 9.04 -3.88
N VAL A 112 6.51 9.35 -5.16
CA VAL A 112 7.22 8.58 -6.19
C VAL A 112 8.25 9.45 -6.92
N PRO A 113 9.41 8.90 -7.34
CA PRO A 113 10.50 9.67 -7.95
C PRO A 113 10.23 10.11 -9.39
N SER A 114 9.44 9.35 -10.15
CA SER A 114 9.19 9.56 -11.58
C SER A 114 7.69 9.51 -11.90
N GLU A 115 7.34 9.86 -13.14
CA GLU A 115 6.06 9.40 -13.68
C GLU A 115 6.11 7.88 -13.78
N PRO A 116 5.04 7.17 -13.35
CA PRO A 116 4.99 5.72 -13.40
C PRO A 116 5.11 5.26 -14.86
N ILE A 117 5.98 4.27 -15.09
CA ILE A 117 6.22 3.71 -16.43
C ILE A 117 4.95 3.00 -16.93
N THR A 118 4.10 2.52 -16.01
CA THR A 118 2.80 1.89 -16.32
C THR A 118 1.67 2.47 -15.47
N ILE A 119 0.55 2.79 -16.13
CA ILE A 119 -0.72 3.15 -15.47
C ILE A 119 -1.46 1.83 -15.17
N GLY A 120 -1.95 1.60 -13.96
CA GLY A 120 -2.66 0.38 -13.59
C GLY A 120 -2.31 -0.11 -12.19
N GLY A 121 -2.73 -1.32 -11.81
CA GLY A 121 -2.46 -1.91 -10.49
C GLY A 121 -3.53 -1.64 -9.42
N ASN A 122 -4.53 -0.82 -9.75
CA ASN A 122 -5.68 -0.58 -8.89
C ASN A 122 -6.80 -1.56 -9.26
N ASP A 123 -6.95 -2.61 -8.47
CA ASP A 123 -8.06 -3.53 -8.61
C ASP A 123 -9.34 -2.96 -8.00
N LYS A 124 -10.51 -3.43 -8.46
CA LYS A 124 -11.76 -3.16 -7.75
C LYS A 124 -11.70 -3.83 -6.38
N MET A 125 -12.11 -3.10 -5.35
CA MET A 125 -12.21 -3.62 -3.98
C MET A 125 -13.03 -4.91 -3.99
N ILE A 126 -12.41 -6.02 -3.61
CA ILE A 126 -13.14 -7.26 -3.35
C ILE A 126 -13.55 -7.20 -1.88
N LEU A 127 -14.81 -6.81 -1.65
CA LEU A 127 -15.47 -6.80 -0.34
C LEU A 127 -15.80 -8.23 0.11
#